data_AF-S7U0W0-F1
#
_entry.id   AF-S7U0W0-F1
#
_cell.length_a   1.000
_cell.length_b   1.000
_cell.length_c   1.000
_cell.angle_alpha   90.00
_cell.angle_beta   90.00
_cell.angle_gamma   90.00
#
_symmetry.space_group_name_H-M   'P 1'
#
loop_
_entity.id
_entity.type
_entity.pdbx_description
1 polymer ?
#
loop_
_entity_poly.entity_id
_entity_poly.type
_entity_poly.pdbx_seq_one_letter_code
_entity_poly.pdbx_strand_id
1 'polypeptide(L)'
;MVVYLDVIWLLNVCFDALLLWLTALMLKRPIVWWRLLAGALIGSLLVVLLFTPFSAIAQHPLIKAAVSVLIVWAAFGFKRPRYLLENMLAFYFATFAVGGGMLAVHYVFAHQLSVRQGMLLMHHPGAGDPVSWLFVVIGFPVLWLFSRRRVEAIREKKTAV
;
A
#
# COMPACT_ATOMS: atom_id res chain seq x y z
N MET A 1 -21.04 -17.70 -0.13
CA MET A 1 -20.01 -17.43 0.90
C MET A 1 -20.17 -15.99 1.38
N VAL A 2 -19.90 -15.70 2.66
CA VAL A 2 -19.94 -14.33 3.19
C VAL A 2 -18.54 -13.73 3.03
N VAL A 3 -18.44 -12.61 2.31
CA VAL A 3 -17.22 -11.83 2.15
C VAL A 3 -17.38 -10.56 2.97
N TYR A 4 -16.47 -10.29 3.91
CA TYR A 4 -16.50 -9.08 4.73
C TYR A 4 -15.87 -7.93 3.93
N LEU A 5 -16.69 -7.31 3.09
CA LEU A 5 -16.28 -6.20 2.23
C LEU A 5 -15.61 -5.06 3.03
N ASP A 6 -16.16 -4.79 4.21
CA ASP A 6 -15.69 -3.86 5.22
C ASP A 6 -14.25 -4.15 5.68
N VAL A 7 -13.91 -5.43 5.92
CA VAL A 7 -12.54 -5.82 6.33
C VAL A 7 -11.57 -5.72 5.15
N ILE A 8 -11.96 -6.20 3.97
CA ILE A 8 -11.12 -6.13 2.75
C ILE A 8 -10.86 -4.67 2.37
N TRP A 9 -11.88 -3.83 2.45
CA TRP A 9 -11.77 -2.41 2.17
C TRP A 9 -10.80 -1.73 3.15
N LEU A 10 -10.97 -1.95 4.45
CA LEU A 10 -10.07 -1.38 5.46
C LEU A 10 -8.63 -1.83 5.27
N LEU A 11 -8.42 -3.12 5.02
CA LEU A 11 -7.08 -3.66 4.73
C LEU A 11 -6.46 -2.98 3.52
N ASN A 12 -7.24 -2.73 2.47
CA ASN A 12 -6.76 -2.05 1.27
C ASN A 12 -6.39 -0.59 1.53
N VAL A 13 -7.21 0.14 2.30
CA VAL A 13 -6.87 1.51 2.76
C VAL A 13 -5.54 1.52 3.51
N CYS A 14 -5.30 0.54 4.39
CA CYS A 14 -4.04 0.42 5.11
C CYS A 14 -2.85 0.16 4.17
N PHE A 15 -3.00 -0.74 3.20
CA PHE A 15 -1.95 -1.01 2.21
C PHE A 15 -1.65 0.21 1.35
N ASP A 16 -2.66 0.89 0.81
CA ASP A 16 -2.45 2.08 -0.01
C ASP A 16 -1.78 3.20 0.80
N ALA A 17 -2.15 3.38 2.07
CA ALA A 17 -1.49 4.34 2.96
C ALA A 17 -0.01 3.97 3.21
N LEU A 18 0.28 2.69 3.42
CA LEU A 18 1.64 2.17 3.59
C LEU A 18 2.48 2.40 2.32
N LEU A 19 1.92 2.11 1.15
CA LEU A 19 2.59 2.31 -0.15
C LEU A 19 2.88 3.79 -0.42
N LEU A 20 1.93 4.67 -0.14
CA LEU A 20 2.11 6.12 -0.26
C LEU A 20 3.17 6.64 0.72
N TRP A 21 3.18 6.13 1.94
CA TRP A 21 4.20 6.50 2.92
C TRP A 21 5.59 6.02 2.51
N LEU A 22 5.72 4.78 2.05
CA LEU A 22 6.97 4.24 1.51
C LEU A 22 7.45 5.07 0.30
N THR A 23 6.55 5.44 -0.60
CA THR A 23 6.83 6.32 -1.74
C THR A 23 7.37 7.68 -1.28
N ALA A 24 6.74 8.29 -0.27
CA ALA A 24 7.18 9.55 0.32
C ALA A 24 8.59 9.44 0.91
N LEU A 25 8.90 8.32 1.56
CA LEU A 25 10.18 8.04 2.16
C LEU A 25 11.28 7.88 1.08
N MET A 26 11.03 7.06 0.06
CA MET A 26 11.96 6.79 -1.05
C MET A 26 12.37 8.06 -1.80
N LEU A 27 11.39 8.88 -2.17
CA LEU A 27 11.60 10.11 -2.96
C LEU A 27 11.94 11.33 -2.12
N LYS A 28 12.12 11.12 -0.82
CA LYS A 28 12.41 12.17 0.12
C LYS A 28 11.35 13.30 0.16
N ARG A 29 10.07 12.98 -0.05
CA ARG A 29 8.97 13.96 -0.04
C ARG A 29 8.50 14.29 1.40
N PRO A 30 7.90 15.47 1.63
CA PRO A 30 7.25 15.78 2.91
C PRO A 30 6.01 14.91 3.10
N ILE A 31 5.85 14.34 4.30
CA ILE A 31 4.73 13.47 4.65
C ILE A 31 3.63 14.33 5.27
N VAL A 32 2.46 14.39 4.60
CA VAL A 32 1.28 15.07 5.11
C VAL A 32 0.17 14.03 5.28
N TRP A 33 -0.02 13.57 6.52
CA TRP A 33 -0.85 12.42 6.86
C TRP A 33 -2.26 12.44 6.25
N TRP A 34 -2.96 13.58 6.32
CA TRP A 34 -4.31 13.68 5.75
C TRP A 34 -4.33 13.51 4.22
N ARG A 35 -3.27 13.94 3.53
CA ARG A 35 -3.15 13.78 2.07
C ARG A 35 -2.84 12.35 1.68
N LEU A 36 -2.02 11.66 2.48
CA LEU A 36 -1.77 10.23 2.31
C LEU A 36 -3.06 9.43 2.52
N LEU A 37 -3.82 9.75 3.56
CA LEU A 37 -5.11 9.10 3.83
C LEU A 37 -6.10 9.36 2.68
N ALA A 38 -6.20 10.58 2.17
CA ALA A 38 -7.04 10.89 1.02
C ALA A 38 -6.64 10.09 -0.22
N GLY A 39 -5.34 9.98 -0.51
CA GLY A 39 -4.84 9.14 -1.60
C GLY A 39 -5.17 7.66 -1.41
N ALA A 40 -5.05 7.15 -0.18
CA ALA A 40 -5.38 5.77 0.17
C ALA A 40 -6.87 5.47 0.03
N LEU A 41 -7.73 6.41 0.43
CA LEU A 41 -9.18 6.28 0.23
C LEU A 41 -9.55 6.25 -1.25
N ILE A 42 -8.91 7.08 -2.09
CA ILE A 42 -9.10 7.06 -3.55
C ILE A 42 -8.69 5.70 -4.13
N GLY A 43 -7.56 5.14 -3.69
CA GLY A 43 -7.10 3.82 -4.13
C GLY A 43 -8.05 2.71 -3.73
N SER A 44 -8.50 2.70 -2.47
CA SER A 44 -9.44 1.71 -1.96
C SER A 44 -10.79 1.68 -2.67
N LEU A 45 -11.17 2.79 -3.34
CA LEU A 45 -12.40 2.84 -4.12
C LEU A 45 -12.36 1.85 -5.30
N LEU A 46 -11.19 1.58 -5.88
CA LEU A 46 -11.05 0.55 -6.91
C LEU A 46 -11.46 -0.83 -6.41
N VAL A 47 -11.13 -1.16 -5.16
CA VAL A 47 -11.51 -2.44 -4.55
C VAL A 47 -13.02 -2.52 -4.38
N VAL A 48 -13.67 -1.45 -3.93
CA VAL A 48 -15.14 -1.41 -3.82
C VAL A 48 -15.78 -1.62 -5.20
N LEU A 49 -15.26 -0.97 -6.24
CA LEU A 49 -15.77 -1.12 -7.61
C LEU A 49 -15.70 -2.56 -8.13
N LEU A 50 -14.74 -3.37 -7.68
CA LEU A 50 -14.65 -4.79 -8.07
C LEU A 50 -15.85 -5.62 -7.61
N PHE A 51 -16.54 -5.20 -6.54
CA PHE A 51 -17.75 -5.88 -6.04
C PHE A 51 -19.04 -5.32 -6.65
N THR A 52 -18.94 -4.33 -7.53
CA THR A 52 -20.07 -3.75 -8.27
C THR A 52 -20.15 -4.30 -9.69
N PRO A 53 -21.28 -4.15 -10.42
CA PRO A 53 -21.38 -4.53 -11.83
C PRO A 53 -20.38 -3.80 -12.75
N PHE A 54 -19.70 -2.76 -12.25
CA PHE A 54 -18.66 -2.03 -12.98
C PHE A 54 -17.26 -2.65 -12.87
N SER A 55 -17.15 -3.90 -12.37
CA SER A 55 -15.88 -4.60 -12.19
C SER A 55 -15.02 -4.69 -13.47
N ALA A 56 -15.65 -4.88 -14.64
CA ALA A 56 -14.97 -4.91 -15.93
C ALA A 56 -14.24 -3.58 -16.23
N ILE A 57 -14.81 -2.45 -15.83
CA ILE A 57 -14.19 -1.12 -15.98
C ILE A 57 -13.02 -0.98 -15.00
N ALA A 58 -13.19 -1.40 -13.75
CA ALA A 58 -12.14 -1.34 -12.73
C ALA A 58 -10.93 -2.24 -13.05
N GLN A 59 -11.14 -3.35 -13.77
CA GLN A 59 -10.07 -4.24 -14.20
C GLN A 59 -9.27 -3.69 -15.39
N HIS A 60 -9.82 -2.73 -16.13
CA HIS A 60 -9.19 -2.18 -17.32
C HIS A 60 -7.84 -1.50 -16.98
N PRO A 61 -6.73 -1.84 -17.66
CA PRO A 61 -5.40 -1.30 -17.35
C PRO A 61 -5.33 0.24 -17.40
N LEU A 62 -6.01 0.85 -18.37
CA LEU A 62 -6.07 2.31 -18.50
C LEU A 62 -6.77 2.98 -17.31
N ILE A 63 -7.82 2.36 -16.76
CA ILE A 63 -8.53 2.90 -15.60
C ILE A 63 -7.65 2.81 -14.37
N LYS A 64 -6.95 1.69 -14.17
CA LYS A 64 -5.96 1.56 -13.08
C LYS A 64 -4.85 2.61 -13.19
N ALA A 65 -4.36 2.85 -14.40
CA ALA A 65 -3.35 3.89 -14.64
C ALA A 65 -3.89 5.30 -14.39
N ALA A 66 -5.13 5.60 -14.78
CA ALA A 66 -5.75 6.90 -14.49
C ALA A 66 -5.98 7.11 -12.99
N VAL A 67 -6.44 6.08 -12.28
CA VAL A 67 -6.63 6.13 -10.83
C VAL A 67 -5.30 6.29 -10.10
N SER A 68 -4.22 5.62 -10.54
CA SER A 68 -2.92 5.80 -9.89
C SER A 68 -2.39 7.23 -10.03
N VAL A 69 -2.65 7.90 -11.16
CA VAL A 69 -2.38 9.34 -11.32
C VAL A 69 -3.13 10.14 -10.25
N LEU A 70 -4.43 9.86 -10.05
CA LEU A 70 -5.26 10.55 -9.05
C LEU A 70 -4.77 10.30 -7.61
N ILE A 71 -4.42 9.06 -7.27
CA ILE A 71 -3.88 8.69 -5.96
C ILE A 71 -2.61 9.49 -5.66
N VAL A 72 -1.66 9.48 -6.58
CA VAL A 72 -0.37 10.16 -6.44
C VAL A 72 -0.56 11.68 -6.41
N TRP A 73 -1.48 12.20 -7.23
CA TRP A 73 -1.82 13.61 -7.25
C TRP A 73 -2.45 14.08 -5.94
N ALA A 74 -3.40 13.33 -5.37
CA ALA A 74 -3.99 13.64 -4.07
C ALA A 74 -2.93 13.65 -2.95
N ALA A 75 -2.09 12.60 -2.91
CA ALA A 75 -1.08 12.42 -1.87
C ALA A 75 0.06 13.45 -1.93
N PHE A 76 0.63 13.70 -3.11
CA PHE A 76 1.86 14.52 -3.26
C PHE A 76 1.63 15.87 -3.93
N GLY A 77 0.57 16.01 -4.71
CA GLY A 77 0.17 17.26 -5.37
C GLY A 77 0.85 17.43 -6.71
N PHE A 78 0.38 18.41 -7.48
CA PHE A 78 1.01 18.78 -8.74
C PHE A 78 1.98 19.93 -8.51
N LYS A 79 3.22 19.75 -9.02
CA LYS A 79 4.24 20.81 -9.04
C LYS A 79 4.81 20.97 -10.44
N ARG A 80 5.25 19.85 -11.02
CA ARG A 80 5.81 19.72 -12.37
C ARG A 80 5.46 18.33 -12.91
N PRO A 81 5.34 18.13 -14.24
CA PRO A 81 5.05 16.81 -14.80
C PRO A 81 6.11 15.77 -14.41
N ARG A 82 7.40 16.14 -14.40
CA ARG A 82 8.49 15.29 -13.92
C ARG A 82 8.33 14.87 -12.45
N TYR A 83 7.87 15.78 -11.59
CA TYR A 83 7.63 15.48 -10.19
C TYR A 83 6.52 14.42 -10.02
N LEU A 84 5.45 14.54 -10.80
CA LEU A 84 4.37 13.55 -10.82
C LEU A 84 4.86 12.19 -11.31
N LEU A 85 5.61 12.17 -12.43
CA LEU A 85 6.17 10.94 -13.00
C LEU A 85 7.12 10.23 -12.01
N GLU A 86 8.01 10.97 -11.35
CA GLU A 86 8.89 10.42 -10.30
C GLU A 86 8.08 9.75 -9.19
N ASN A 87 7.02 10.42 -8.69
CA ASN A 87 6.17 9.86 -7.65
C ASN A 87 5.38 8.63 -8.15
N MET A 88 4.91 8.62 -9.40
CA MET A 88 4.22 7.46 -9.98
C MET A 88 5.15 6.26 -10.11
N LEU A 89 6.37 6.46 -10.62
CA LEU A 89 7.35 5.38 -10.77
C LEU A 89 7.73 4.78 -9.42
N ALA A 90 7.97 5.63 -8.42
CA ALA A 90 8.26 5.14 -7.07
C ALA A 90 7.05 4.47 -6.41
N PHE A 91 5.82 4.94 -6.67
CA PHE A 91 4.61 4.28 -6.20
C PHE A 91 4.46 2.88 -6.81
N TYR A 92 4.63 2.73 -8.12
CA TYR A 92 4.60 1.42 -8.76
C TYR A 92 5.72 0.50 -8.28
N PHE A 93 6.93 1.04 -8.08
CA PHE A 93 8.03 0.28 -7.51
C PHE A 93 7.71 -0.18 -6.08
N ALA A 94 7.16 0.70 -5.24
CA ALA A 94 6.72 0.35 -3.89
C ALA A 94 5.65 -0.75 -3.92
N THR A 95 4.65 -0.64 -4.81
CA THR A 95 3.61 -1.66 -4.99
C THR A 95 4.19 -2.99 -5.41
N PHE A 96 5.14 -2.99 -6.35
CA PHE A 96 5.81 -4.22 -6.79
C PHE A 96 6.69 -4.82 -5.69
N ALA A 97 7.44 -4.01 -4.95
CA ALA A 97 8.29 -4.46 -3.87
C ALA A 97 7.49 -5.06 -2.70
N VAL A 98 6.42 -4.38 -2.27
CA VAL A 98 5.52 -4.85 -1.21
C VAL A 98 4.73 -6.08 -1.66
N GLY A 99 4.15 -6.05 -2.85
CA GLY A 99 3.39 -7.18 -3.40
C GLY A 99 4.27 -8.41 -3.63
N GLY A 100 5.46 -8.23 -4.22
CA GLY A 100 6.44 -9.29 -4.40
C GLY A 100 6.98 -9.84 -3.09
N GLY A 101 7.24 -8.98 -2.10
CA GLY A 101 7.63 -9.38 -0.75
C GLY A 101 6.53 -10.20 -0.06
N MET A 102 5.28 -9.78 -0.18
CA MET A 102 4.12 -10.52 0.36
C MET A 102 3.99 -11.90 -0.31
N LEU A 103 4.13 -11.98 -1.64
CA LEU A 103 4.12 -13.26 -2.37
C LEU A 103 5.27 -14.17 -1.93
N ALA A 104 6.48 -13.63 -1.79
CA ALA A 104 7.65 -14.40 -1.36
C ALA A 104 7.45 -14.98 0.06
N VAL A 105 6.98 -14.15 1.01
CA VAL A 105 6.62 -14.59 2.36
C VAL A 105 5.56 -15.68 2.28
N HIS A 106 4.47 -15.45 1.54
CA HIS A 106 3.39 -16.42 1.41
C HIS A 106 3.90 -17.78 0.91
N TYR A 107 4.74 -17.82 -0.14
CA TYR A 107 5.29 -19.08 -0.65
C TYR A 107 6.25 -19.76 0.34
N VAL A 108 7.11 -19.01 1.02
CA VAL A 108 8.05 -19.57 2.01
C VAL A 108 7.32 -20.20 3.19
N PHE A 109 6.25 -19.57 3.69
CA PHE A 109 5.48 -20.07 4.82
C PHE A 109 4.45 -21.14 4.42
N ALA A 110 3.81 -21.03 3.25
CA ALA A 110 2.85 -22.02 2.74
C ALA A 110 3.47 -23.41 2.54
N HIS A 111 4.77 -23.47 2.19
CA HIS A 111 5.47 -24.73 2.02
C HIS A 111 5.73 -25.48 3.35
N GLN A 112 5.78 -24.78 4.48
CA GLN A 112 6.03 -25.38 5.80
C GLN A 112 4.74 -25.83 6.51
N LEU A 113 3.61 -25.18 6.21
CA LEU A 113 2.30 -25.47 6.82
C LEU A 113 1.57 -26.65 6.14
N SER A 114 1.93 -26.99 4.91
CA SER A 114 1.33 -28.10 4.15
C SER A 114 1.85 -29.50 4.54
N VAL A 115 3.01 -29.60 5.21
CA VAL A 115 3.62 -30.89 5.56
C VAL A 115 3.17 -31.41 6.94
N ARG A 116 2.57 -30.58 7.80
CA ARG A 116 2.35 -30.95 9.21
C ARG A 116 0.93 -31.19 9.68
N GLN A 117 -0.13 -30.77 9.00
CA GLN A 117 -1.49 -31.06 9.48
C GLN A 117 -2.54 -30.78 8.40
N GLY A 118 -3.38 -31.79 8.09
CA GLY A 118 -4.64 -31.66 7.36
C GLY A 118 -5.72 -30.87 8.13
N MET A 119 -5.33 -29.80 8.83
CA MET A 119 -6.18 -28.99 9.71
C MET A 119 -5.73 -27.52 9.71
N LEU A 120 -5.43 -26.95 8.53
CA LEU A 120 -5.41 -25.50 8.34
C LEU A 120 -6.21 -25.14 7.10
N LEU A 121 -7.48 -25.57 7.10
CA LEU A 121 -8.56 -24.87 6.41
C LEU A 121 -8.78 -23.51 7.11
N MET A 122 -7.79 -22.63 7.07
CA MET A 122 -7.97 -21.19 7.29
C MET A 122 -8.07 -20.50 5.93
N HIS A 123 -8.81 -21.11 5.00
CA HIS A 123 -9.52 -20.34 4.00
C HIS A 123 -10.67 -19.63 4.75
N HIS A 124 -10.36 -18.50 5.38
CA HIS A 124 -11.39 -17.48 5.63
C HIS A 124 -11.36 -16.54 4.42
N PRO A 125 -12.15 -16.81 3.36
CA PRO A 125 -12.06 -16.08 2.09
C PRO A 125 -12.62 -14.66 2.21
N GLY A 126 -13.06 -14.26 3.41
CA GLY A 126 -13.75 -13.00 3.66
C GLY A 126 -12.98 -11.95 4.43
N ALA A 127 -11.91 -12.27 5.18
CA ALA A 127 -11.26 -11.34 6.11
C ALA A 127 -9.83 -10.90 5.69
N GLY A 128 -9.31 -11.44 4.58
CA GLY A 128 -7.92 -11.25 4.14
C GLY A 128 -6.98 -12.34 4.66
N ASP A 129 -5.87 -12.58 3.93
CA ASP A 129 -4.83 -13.55 4.31
C ASP A 129 -4.10 -13.06 5.58
N PRO A 130 -3.89 -13.92 6.60
CA PRO A 130 -3.02 -13.61 7.74
C PRO A 130 -1.67 -12.98 7.37
N VAL A 131 -1.09 -13.36 6.22
CA VAL A 131 0.16 -12.78 5.71
C VAL A 131 0.01 -11.28 5.40
N SER A 132 -1.13 -10.87 4.85
CA SER A 132 -1.41 -9.47 4.54
C SER A 132 -1.51 -8.62 5.80
N TRP A 133 -2.18 -9.12 6.85
CA TRP A 133 -2.28 -8.45 8.14
C TRP A 133 -0.92 -8.31 8.83
N LEU A 134 -0.09 -9.35 8.81
CA LEU A 134 1.28 -9.30 9.33
C LEU A 134 2.09 -8.18 8.67
N PHE A 135 1.97 -8.05 7.33
CA PHE A 135 2.66 -7.02 6.58
C PHE A 135 2.25 -5.59 6.98
N VAL A 136 0.96 -5.38 7.25
CA VAL A 136 0.43 -4.10 7.74
C VAL A 136 0.94 -3.80 9.15
N VAL A 137 0.82 -4.76 10.07
CA VAL A 137 1.21 -4.60 11.48
C VAL A 137 2.72 -4.35 11.63
N ILE A 138 3.56 -4.95 10.79
CA ILE A 138 5.01 -4.73 10.80
C ILE A 138 5.39 -3.48 9.98
N GLY A 139 4.74 -3.27 8.84
CA GLY A 139 5.08 -2.21 7.91
C GLY A 139 4.90 -0.81 8.49
N PHE A 140 3.82 -0.57 9.23
CA PHE A 140 3.58 0.73 9.87
C PHE A 140 4.68 1.13 10.87
N PRO A 141 5.06 0.29 11.86
CA PRO A 141 6.19 0.56 12.75
C PRO A 141 7.51 0.77 12.02
N VAL A 142 7.81 -0.06 11.01
CA VAL A 142 9.06 0.06 10.23
C VAL A 142 9.11 1.41 9.54
N LEU A 143 8.06 1.77 8.79
CA LEU A 143 8.00 3.06 8.10
C LEU A 143 8.04 4.24 9.08
N TRP A 144 7.42 4.10 10.24
CA TRP A 144 7.47 5.10 11.30
C TRP A 144 8.88 5.33 11.83
N LEU A 145 9.63 4.26 12.12
CA LEU A 145 11.02 4.33 12.58
C LEU A 145 11.92 4.99 11.54
N PHE A 146 11.79 4.60 10.27
CA PHE A 146 12.55 5.23 9.18
C PHE A 146 12.17 6.70 8.96
N SER A 147 10.88 7.04 9.12
CA SER A 147 10.41 8.40 9.02
C SER A 147 10.99 9.28 10.14
N ARG A 148 11.07 8.78 11.39
CA ARG A 148 11.65 9.52 12.52
C ARG A 148 13.15 9.80 12.35
N ARG A 149 13.92 8.76 12.05
CA ARG A 149 15.38 8.88 11.78
C ARG A 149 15.68 9.94 10.70
N ARG A 150 14.79 10.05 9.72
CA ARG A 150 14.92 11.02 8.64
C ARG A 150 14.62 12.46 9.08
N VAL A 151 13.61 12.66 9.93
CA VAL A 151 13.31 13.99 10.48
C VAL A 151 14.47 14.46 11.36
N GLU A 152 15.06 13.56 12.14
CA GLU A 152 16.24 13.83 12.99
C GLU A 152 17.47 14.21 12.15
N ALA A 153 17.79 13.47 11.09
CA ALA A 153 18.91 13.76 10.19
C ALA A 153 18.79 15.12 9.44
N ILE A 154 17.56 15.59 9.18
CA ILE A 154 17.34 16.93 8.61
C ILE A 154 17.55 18.02 9.66
N ARG A 155 17.25 17.72 10.94
CA ARG A 155 17.38 18.66 12.06
C ARG A 155 18.85 18.90 12.41
N GLU A 156 19.67 17.85 12.43
CA GLU A 156 21.12 17.96 12.73
C GLU A 156 21.88 18.80 11.69
N LYS A 157 21.52 18.70 10.40
CA LYS A 157 22.12 19.54 9.35
C LYS A 157 21.79 21.03 9.46
N LYS A 158 20.73 21.39 10.18
CA LYS A 158 20.31 22.79 10.37
C LYS A 158 20.98 23.47 11.56
N THR A 159 21.51 22.70 12.51
CA THR A 159 22.27 23.18 13.68
C THR A 159 23.78 23.23 13.46
N ALA A 160 24.28 22.61 12.38
CA ALA A 160 25.69 22.62 12.00
C ALA A 160 26.05 23.76 10.99
N VAL A 161 25.12 24.69 10.75
CA VAL A 161 25.29 25.90 9.92
C VAL A 161 25.00 27.11 10.80
#